data_AF-A0A821ENK0-F1
#
_entry.id   AF-A0A821ENK0-F1
#
_cell.length_a   1.000
_cell.length_b   1.000
_cell.length_c   1.000
_cell.angle_alpha   90.00
_cell.angle_beta   90.00
_cell.angle_gamma   90.00
#
_symmetry.space_group_name_H-M   'P 1'
#
loop_
_entity.id
_entity.type
_entity.pdbx_description
1 polymer ?
#
loop_
_entity_poly.entity_id
_entity_poly.type
_entity_poly.pdbx_seq_one_letter_code
_entity_poly.pdbx_strand_id
1 'polypeptide(L)'
;MASWSDEHKLKYISIHLQDDAHQWWIQASKRIPTWSKFVKEIKQAFEQLRWYKQSINQTITQYYDKIIELCTRIDPDVPDLLKLQYLIAGIASFLMYARKLEDTFLFTNNLYEINQTNDHHNVTTIQQLSPSSNGHSRFYNRHHKNSEKTITSIKYSIQ
;
A
#
# COMPACT_ATOMS: atom_id res chain seq x y z
N MET A 1 22.88 7.97 -38.03
CA MET A 1 22.42 6.97 -37.03
C MET A 1 22.12 5.68 -37.78
N ALA A 2 22.76 4.56 -37.42
CA ALA A 2 22.47 3.29 -38.07
C ALA A 2 21.02 2.85 -37.75
N SER A 3 20.21 2.58 -38.77
CA SER A 3 18.86 2.04 -38.60
C SER A 3 18.92 0.51 -38.48
N TRP A 4 18.50 -0.03 -37.34
CA TRP A 4 18.42 -1.48 -37.15
C TRP A 4 17.13 -2.03 -37.74
N SER A 5 17.21 -3.18 -38.41
CA SER A 5 16.01 -3.90 -38.85
C SER A 5 15.25 -4.48 -37.64
N ASP A 6 13.95 -4.73 -37.81
CA ASP A 6 13.11 -5.27 -36.74
C ASP A 6 13.62 -6.63 -36.24
N GLU A 7 14.10 -7.49 -37.13
CA GLU A 7 14.71 -8.77 -36.78
C GLU A 7 15.91 -8.60 -35.84
N HIS A 8 16.81 -7.66 -36.13
CA HIS A 8 17.96 -7.37 -35.26
C HIS A 8 17.53 -6.83 -33.90
N LYS A 9 16.54 -5.93 -33.85
CA LYS A 9 16.00 -5.40 -32.59
C LYS A 9 15.39 -6.50 -31.73
N LEU A 10 14.55 -7.36 -32.31
CA LEU A 10 13.90 -8.46 -31.61
C LEU A 10 14.90 -9.55 -31.18
N LYS A 11 15.98 -9.75 -31.92
CA LYS A 11 17.06 -10.66 -31.50
C LYS A 11 17.84 -10.12 -30.30
N TYR A 12 18.06 -8.80 -30.26
CA TYR A 12 18.89 -8.18 -29.22
C TYR A 12 18.10 -7.87 -27.93
N ILE A 13 16.78 -7.71 -28.02
CA ILE A 13 15.97 -7.28 -26.88
C ILE A 13 16.01 -8.24 -25.70
N SER A 14 16.16 -9.55 -25.92
CA SER A 14 16.23 -10.54 -24.84
C SER A 14 17.37 -10.28 -23.85
N ILE A 15 18.47 -9.66 -24.31
CA ILE A 15 19.64 -9.31 -23.47
C ILE A 15 19.30 -8.16 -22.51
N HIS A 16 18.31 -7.34 -22.86
CA HIS A 16 17.91 -6.16 -22.08
C HIS A 16 16.67 -6.40 -21.21
N LEU A 17 16.00 -7.54 -21.38
CA LEU A 17 14.86 -7.90 -20.54
C LEU A 17 15.36 -8.65 -19.31
N GLN A 18 14.78 -8.36 -18.16
CA GLN A 18 15.08 -9.00 -16.88
C GLN A 18 13.81 -9.68 -16.34
N ASP A 19 14.02 -10.69 -15.50
CA ASP A 19 12.98 -11.35 -14.71
C ASP A 19 11.74 -11.73 -15.55
N ASP A 20 10.55 -11.29 -15.11
CA ASP A 20 9.26 -11.58 -15.72
C ASP A 20 9.16 -11.11 -17.18
N ALA A 21 9.80 -9.98 -17.52
CA ALA A 21 9.78 -9.45 -18.88
C ALA A 21 10.55 -10.35 -19.85
N HIS A 22 11.63 -10.97 -19.38
CA HIS A 22 12.39 -11.95 -20.15
C HIS A 22 11.60 -13.25 -20.34
N GLN A 23 10.97 -13.77 -19.28
CA GLN A 23 10.13 -14.97 -19.37
C GLN A 23 8.96 -14.78 -20.33
N TRP A 24 8.25 -13.65 -20.19
CA TRP A 24 7.19 -13.26 -21.12
C TRP A 24 7.68 -13.23 -22.57
N TRP A 25 8.87 -12.67 -22.82
CA TRP A 25 9.44 -12.61 -24.16
C TRP A 25 9.76 -13.98 -24.75
N ILE A 26 10.30 -14.92 -23.96
CA ILE A 26 10.56 -16.30 -24.43
C ILE A 26 9.27 -16.93 -24.97
N GLN A 27 8.14 -16.72 -24.29
CA GLN A 27 6.85 -17.30 -24.65
C GLN A 27 6.16 -16.56 -25.81
N ALA A 28 6.28 -15.24 -25.84
CA ALA A 28 5.58 -14.38 -26.79
C ALA A 28 6.34 -14.18 -28.12
N SER A 29 7.67 -14.30 -28.12
CA SER A 29 8.55 -14.01 -29.26
C SER A 29 8.11 -14.66 -30.57
N LYS A 30 7.67 -15.93 -30.52
CA LYS A 30 7.19 -16.69 -31.69
C LYS A 30 5.98 -16.05 -32.39
N ARG A 31 5.20 -15.21 -31.69
CA ARG A 31 3.93 -14.61 -32.17
C ARG A 31 4.10 -13.13 -32.55
N ILE A 32 5.30 -12.58 -32.33
CA ILE A 32 5.60 -11.15 -32.45
C ILE A 32 6.68 -10.96 -33.53
N PRO A 33 6.29 -10.81 -34.81
CA PRO A 33 7.26 -10.72 -35.91
C PRO A 33 7.86 -9.33 -36.11
N THR A 34 7.31 -8.29 -35.49
CA THR A 34 7.73 -6.89 -35.71
C THR A 34 7.99 -6.17 -34.40
N TRP A 35 8.89 -5.18 -34.46
CA TRP A 35 9.26 -4.38 -33.29
C TRP A 35 8.09 -3.58 -32.74
N SER A 36 7.27 -3.00 -33.64
CA SER A 36 6.07 -2.25 -33.24
C SER A 36 5.08 -3.13 -32.46
N LYS A 37 4.88 -4.38 -32.89
CA LYS A 37 4.00 -5.32 -32.18
C LYS A 37 4.58 -5.70 -30.82
N PHE A 38 5.90 -5.92 -30.72
CA PHE A 38 6.56 -6.16 -29.44
C PHE A 38 6.30 -5.03 -28.44
N VAL A 39 6.57 -3.78 -28.83
CA VAL A 39 6.38 -2.61 -27.95
C VAL A 39 4.92 -2.49 -27.51
N LYS A 40 3.96 -2.76 -28.40
CA LYS A 40 2.53 -2.71 -28.08
C LYS A 40 2.15 -3.79 -27.07
N GLU A 41 2.52 -5.04 -27.34
CA GLU A 41 2.15 -6.19 -26.52
C GLU A 41 2.80 -6.15 -25.13
N ILE A 42 4.09 -5.79 -25.04
CA ILE A 42 4.79 -5.69 -23.74
C ILE A 42 4.21 -4.56 -22.89
N LYS A 43 3.92 -3.40 -23.48
CA LYS A 43 3.25 -2.31 -22.77
C LYS A 43 1.88 -2.76 -22.30
N GLN A 44 1.09 -3.35 -23.18
CA GLN A 44 -0.26 -3.79 -22.82
C GLN A 44 -0.25 -4.81 -21.67
N ALA A 45 0.65 -5.80 -21.70
CA ALA A 45 0.73 -6.82 -20.64
C ALA A 45 1.09 -6.21 -19.28
N PHE A 46 2.19 -5.45 -19.23
CA PHE A 46 2.72 -4.91 -17.97
C PHE A 46 1.95 -3.68 -17.46
N GLU A 47 1.41 -2.84 -18.34
CA GLU A 47 0.57 -1.70 -17.93
C GLU A 47 -0.76 -2.20 -17.37
N GLN A 48 -1.38 -3.22 -17.96
CA GLN A 48 -2.62 -3.79 -17.41
C GLN A 48 -2.40 -4.28 -15.98
N LEU A 49 -1.35 -5.07 -15.73
CA LEU A 49 -1.06 -5.55 -14.38
C LEU A 49 -0.73 -4.41 -13.41
N ARG A 50 0.08 -3.42 -13.84
CA ARG A 50 0.48 -2.28 -13.00
C ARG A 50 -0.69 -1.39 -12.61
N TRP A 51 -1.62 -1.14 -13.52
CA TRP A 51 -2.73 -0.21 -13.31
C TRP A 51 -4.01 -0.87 -12.79
N TYR A 52 -4.06 -2.21 -12.75
CA TYR A 52 -5.25 -2.90 -12.27
C TYR A 52 -5.46 -2.70 -10.76
N LYS A 53 -6.49 -1.92 -10.43
CA LYS A 53 -6.93 -1.66 -9.05
C LYS A 53 -8.31 -2.27 -8.84
N GLN A 54 -8.58 -2.70 -7.60
CA GLN A 54 -9.90 -3.17 -7.22
C GLN A 54 -10.91 -2.03 -7.40
N SER A 55 -11.96 -2.27 -8.17
CA SER A 55 -13.06 -1.30 -8.30
C SER A 55 -14.03 -1.39 -7.12
N ILE A 56 -14.79 -0.32 -6.85
CA ILE A 56 -15.75 -0.26 -5.73
C ILE A 56 -16.86 -1.33 -5.80
N ASN A 57 -17.20 -1.77 -7.02
CA ASN A 57 -18.25 -2.77 -7.26
C ASN A 57 -17.70 -4.20 -7.40
N GLN A 58 -16.39 -4.39 -7.18
CA GLN A 58 -15.72 -5.66 -7.36
C GLN A 58 -15.40 -6.30 -6.01
N THR A 59 -15.81 -7.55 -5.85
CA THR A 59 -15.47 -8.35 -4.66
C THR A 59 -13.98 -8.67 -4.62
N ILE A 60 -13.45 -8.94 -3.42
CA ILE A 60 -12.02 -9.30 -3.25
C ILE A 60 -11.68 -10.55 -4.07
N THR A 61 -12.56 -11.56 -4.10
CA THR A 61 -12.35 -12.79 -4.90
C THR A 61 -12.28 -12.48 -6.40
N GLN A 62 -13.20 -11.69 -6.94
CA GLN A 62 -13.15 -11.29 -8.36
C GLN A 62 -11.89 -10.48 -8.70
N TYR A 63 -11.42 -9.66 -7.77
CA TYR A 63 -10.17 -8.91 -7.94
C TYR A 63 -8.95 -9.85 -7.94
N TYR A 64 -8.91 -10.78 -7.00
CA TYR A 64 -7.89 -11.83 -6.94
C TYR A 64 -7.84 -12.65 -8.22
N ASP A 65 -8.97 -13.21 -8.66
CA ASP A 65 -9.05 -14.02 -9.88
C ASP A 65 -8.50 -13.26 -11.09
N LYS A 66 -8.80 -11.96 -11.18
CA LYS A 66 -8.31 -11.12 -12.27
C LYS A 66 -6.80 -10.86 -12.18
N ILE A 67 -6.26 -10.64 -10.99
CA ILE A 67 -4.80 -10.53 -10.81
C ILE A 67 -4.10 -11.83 -11.20
N ILE A 68 -4.63 -12.99 -10.80
CA ILE A 68 -4.09 -14.29 -11.20
C ILE A 68 -4.14 -14.47 -12.72
N GLU A 69 -5.26 -14.12 -13.37
CA GLU A 69 -5.39 -14.14 -14.83
C GLU A 69 -4.33 -13.25 -15.52
N LEU A 70 -4.08 -12.05 -14.98
CA LEU A 70 -3.08 -11.13 -15.54
C LEU A 70 -1.65 -11.62 -15.32
N CYS A 71 -1.33 -12.14 -14.13
CA CYS A 71 -0.02 -12.71 -13.85
C CYS A 71 0.27 -13.93 -14.72
N THR A 72 -0.69 -14.87 -14.84
CA THR A 72 -0.54 -16.09 -15.67
C THR A 72 -0.41 -15.81 -17.17
N ARG A 73 -0.90 -14.66 -17.66
CA ARG A 73 -0.66 -14.20 -19.04
C ARG A 73 0.76 -13.70 -19.27
N ILE A 74 1.40 -13.16 -18.24
CA ILE A 74 2.78 -12.68 -18.32
C ILE A 74 3.74 -13.85 -18.13
N ASP A 75 3.54 -14.61 -17.05
CA ASP A 75 4.29 -15.79 -16.70
C ASP A 75 3.39 -16.81 -15.97
N PRO A 76 3.13 -17.99 -16.55
CA PRO A 76 2.35 -19.06 -15.91
C PRO A 76 2.98 -19.54 -14.58
N ASP A 77 4.29 -19.46 -14.45
CA ASP A 77 5.06 -19.99 -13.30
C ASP A 77 5.38 -18.89 -12.27
N VAL A 78 4.66 -17.76 -12.33
CA VAL A 78 4.85 -16.63 -11.41
C VAL A 78 4.72 -17.07 -9.94
N PRO A 79 5.69 -16.75 -9.06
CA PRO A 79 5.65 -17.16 -7.66
C PRO A 79 4.45 -16.57 -6.90
N ASP A 80 3.88 -17.34 -5.98
CA ASP A 80 2.73 -16.89 -5.18
C ASP A 80 3.01 -15.64 -4.33
N LEU A 81 4.25 -15.49 -3.88
CA LEU A 81 4.69 -14.29 -3.17
C LEU A 81 4.54 -13.03 -4.04
N LEU A 82 4.87 -13.12 -5.32
CA LEU A 82 4.78 -12.00 -6.25
C LEU A 82 3.32 -11.69 -6.62
N LYS A 83 2.49 -12.73 -6.81
CA LYS A 83 1.04 -12.58 -6.96
C LYS A 83 0.43 -11.83 -5.77
N LEU A 84 0.83 -12.20 -4.55
CA LEU A 84 0.39 -11.53 -3.33
C LEU A 84 0.86 -10.07 -3.28
N GLN A 85 2.08 -9.78 -3.73
CA GLN A 85 2.58 -8.41 -3.80
C GLN A 85 1.75 -7.53 -4.75
N TYR A 86 1.38 -8.04 -5.93
CA TYR A 86 0.49 -7.33 -6.85
C TYR A 86 -0.91 -7.12 -6.25
N LEU A 87 -1.45 -8.14 -5.58
CA LEU A 87 -2.73 -8.07 -4.90
C LEU A 87 -2.72 -6.95 -3.84
N ILE A 88 -1.73 -6.94 -2.95
CA ILE A 88 -1.60 -5.92 -1.90
C ILE A 88 -1.44 -4.52 -2.51
N ALA A 89 -0.61 -4.38 -3.55
CA ALA A 89 -0.36 -3.10 -4.20
C ALA A 89 -1.63 -2.49 -4.81
N GLY A 90 -2.60 -3.30 -5.24
CA GLY A 90 -3.87 -2.80 -5.77
C GLY A 90 -4.98 -2.58 -4.74
N ILE A 91 -4.93 -3.24 -3.58
CA ILE A 91 -5.89 -3.04 -2.48
C ILE A 91 -5.40 -1.95 -1.51
N ALA A 92 -4.11 -1.61 -1.49
CA ALA A 92 -3.53 -0.62 -0.57
C ALA A 92 -4.29 0.72 -0.51
N SER A 93 -4.84 1.19 -1.64
CA SER A 93 -5.67 2.39 -1.69
C SER A 93 -7.01 2.23 -0.96
N PHE A 94 -7.65 1.06 -1.05
CA PHE A 94 -8.87 0.76 -0.30
C PHE A 94 -8.59 0.59 1.19
N LEU A 95 -7.52 -0.14 1.57
CA LEU A 95 -7.13 -0.29 2.98
C LEU A 95 -6.74 1.06 3.61
N MET A 96 -6.05 1.93 2.87
CA MET A 96 -5.79 3.30 3.32
C MET A 96 -7.08 4.08 3.57
N TYR A 97 -8.10 3.89 2.73
CA TYR A 97 -9.38 4.57 2.91
C TYR A 97 -10.14 4.04 4.14
N ALA A 98 -10.22 2.71 4.30
CA ALA A 98 -10.84 2.07 5.46
C ALA A 98 -10.19 2.54 6.78
N ARG A 99 -8.85 2.59 6.83
CA ARG A 99 -8.11 3.09 7.99
C ARG A 99 -8.44 4.55 8.31
N LYS A 100 -8.53 5.42 7.30
CA LYS A 100 -8.92 6.83 7.50
C LYS A 100 -10.34 6.97 8.05
N LEU A 101 -11.26 6.10 7.64
CA LEU A 101 -12.62 6.09 8.17
C LEU A 101 -12.62 5.69 9.66
N GLU A 102 -11.90 4.64 10.03
CA GLU A 102 -11.75 4.24 11.43
C GLU A 102 -11.18 5.38 12.30
N ASP A 103 -10.12 6.05 11.83
CA ASP A 103 -9.53 7.19 12.53
C ASP A 103 -10.55 8.34 12.71
N THR A 104 -11.41 8.58 11.71
CA THR A 104 -12.46 9.61 11.76
C THR A 104 -13.55 9.24 12.76
N PHE A 105 -13.98 7.98 12.78
CA PHE A 105 -14.98 7.48 13.73
C PHE A 105 -14.48 7.54 15.18
N LEU A 106 -13.21 7.22 15.42
CA LEU A 106 -12.59 7.34 16.74
C LEU A 106 -12.54 8.81 17.20
N PHE A 107 -12.28 9.75 16.28
CA PHE A 107 -12.26 11.17 16.61
C PHE A 107 -13.66 11.71 16.97
N THR A 108 -14.72 11.32 16.24
CA THR A 108 -16.08 11.77 16.56
C THR A 108 -16.59 11.19 17.89
N ASN A 109 -16.26 9.94 18.20
CA ASN A 109 -16.64 9.33 19.47
C ASN A 109 -15.99 10.05 20.67
N ASN A 110 -14.72 10.42 20.58
CA ASN A 110 -14.03 11.17 21.64
C ASN A 110 -14.62 12.58 21.83
N LEU A 111 -15.02 13.27 20.76
CA LEU A 111 -15.68 14.59 20.87
C LEU A 111 -17.06 14.49 21.54
N TYR A 112 -17.79 13.41 21.32
CA TYR A 112 -19.10 13.20 21.95
C TYR A 112 -18.97 13.01 23.47
N GLU A 113 -17.96 12.25 23.94
CA GLU A 113 -17.69 12.09 25.38
C GLU A 113 -17.27 13.40 26.06
N ILE A 114 -16.40 14.20 25.43
CA ILE A 114 -15.97 15.51 25.99
C ILE A 114 -17.18 16.45 26.17
N ASN A 115 -18.11 16.46 25.21
CA ASN A 115 -19.30 17.32 25.31
C ASN A 115 -20.29 16.84 26.39
N GLN A 116 -20.41 15.54 26.66
CA GLN A 116 -21.28 15.06 27.75
C GLN A 116 -20.74 15.40 29.15
N THR A 117 -19.42 15.43 29.34
CA THR A 117 -18.84 15.74 30.66
C THR A 117 -19.04 17.20 31.09
N ASN A 118 -19.20 18.14 30.16
CA ASN A 118 -19.42 19.55 30.47
C ASN A 118 -20.85 19.85 30.98
N ASP A 119 -21.85 19.06 30.59
CA ASP A 119 -23.23 19.26 31.04
C ASP A 119 -23.49 18.69 32.45
N HIS A 120 -22.61 17.85 32.99
CA HIS A 120 -22.74 17.28 34.33
C HIS A 120 -21.94 18.02 35.42
N HIS A 121 -21.12 19.01 35.08
CA HIS A 121 -20.34 19.77 36.07
C HIS A 121 -20.95 21.11 36.48
N ASN A 122 -22.11 21.50 35.92
CA ASN A 122 -22.81 22.72 36.34
C ASN A 122 -23.91 22.50 37.41
N VAL A 123 -24.12 21.26 37.90
CA VAL A 123 -25.21 20.97 38.86
C VAL A 123 -24.74 20.78 40.33
N THR A 124 -23.43 20.69 40.62
CA THR A 124 -22.98 20.41 41.99
C THR A 124 -21.88 21.35 42.48
N THR A 125 -22.16 22.66 42.53
CA THR A 125 -21.29 23.61 43.25
C THR A 125 -22.10 24.61 44.06
N ILE A 126 -22.89 24.13 45.03
CA ILE A 126 -23.20 24.88 46.25
C ILE A 126 -23.25 23.89 47.42
N GLN A 127 -22.12 23.53 48.01
CA GLN A 127 -22.01 23.44 49.48
C GLN A 127 -20.57 23.23 49.97
N GLN A 128 -20.23 24.13 50.90
CA GLN A 128 -19.37 23.94 52.06
C GLN A 128 -17.84 23.88 51.90
N LEU A 129 -17.28 25.09 52.06
CA LEU A 129 -15.99 25.37 52.68
C LEU A 129 -15.82 24.59 54.00
N SER A 130 -14.71 23.88 54.12
CA SER A 130 -14.08 23.53 55.41
C SER A 130 -12.56 23.40 55.20
N PRO A 131 -11.73 24.10 55.98
CA PRO A 131 -10.28 23.93 55.93
C PRO A 131 -9.87 22.84 56.93
N SER A 132 -9.17 21.79 56.49
CA SER A 132 -8.48 20.91 57.43
C SER A 132 -7.23 20.22 56.85
N SER A 133 -6.11 20.64 57.45
CA SER A 133 -4.83 19.98 57.73
C SER A 133 -4.18 19.03 56.72
N ASN A 134 -3.01 19.47 56.25
CA ASN A 134 -1.71 18.80 56.31
C ASN A 134 -1.70 17.26 56.30
N GLY A 135 -1.40 16.71 55.13
CA GLY A 135 -0.94 15.33 54.96
C GLY A 135 0.21 15.26 53.97
N HIS A 136 1.42 15.18 54.51
CA HIS A 136 2.67 14.90 53.79
C HIS A 136 2.53 13.62 52.95
N SER A 137 2.71 13.70 51.63
CA SER A 137 2.88 12.51 50.79
C SER A 137 4.10 12.67 49.88
N ARG A 138 5.12 11.84 50.13
CA ARG A 138 6.36 11.78 49.37
C ARG A 138 6.09 11.07 48.04
N PHE A 139 6.17 11.81 46.95
CA PHE A 139 6.20 11.26 45.60
C PHE A 139 7.62 10.80 45.25
N TYR A 140 7.78 9.51 44.97
CA TYR A 140 8.96 8.99 44.28
C TYR A 140 8.79 9.20 42.77
N ASN A 141 9.62 10.07 42.20
CA ASN A 141 9.74 10.29 40.77
C ASN A 141 10.39 9.06 40.11
N ARG A 142 9.60 8.30 39.34
CA ARG A 142 10.10 7.19 38.52
C ARG A 142 10.34 7.70 37.10
N HIS A 143 11.59 8.06 36.82
CA HIS A 143 12.06 8.40 35.47
C HIS A 143 11.87 7.23 34.50
N HIS A 144 10.87 7.34 33.62
CA HIS A 144 10.78 6.50 32.43
C HIS A 144 11.71 7.09 31.35
N LYS A 145 12.84 6.41 31.10
CA LYS A 145 13.69 6.66 29.93
C LYS A 145 12.93 6.20 28.68
N ASN A 146 12.46 7.16 27.88
CA ASN A 146 12.08 6.92 26.50
C ASN A 146 13.33 6.55 25.70
N SER A 147 13.36 5.34 25.15
CA SER A 147 14.34 4.95 24.15
C SER A 147 13.81 5.41 22.79
N GLU A 148 14.40 6.49 22.28
CA GLU A 148 14.23 6.92 20.90
C GLU A 148 14.79 5.82 19.99
N LYS A 149 13.90 5.11 19.30
CA LYS A 149 14.28 4.25 18.18
C LYS A 149 14.50 5.14 16.96
N THR A 150 15.77 5.34 16.62
CA THR A 150 16.21 5.95 15.37
C THR A 150 15.70 5.13 14.18
N ILE A 151 14.73 5.66 13.44
CA ILE A 151 14.28 5.10 12.17
C ILE A 151 15.23 5.62 11.10
N THR A 152 16.15 4.75 10.67
CA THR A 152 17.05 5.02 9.54
C THR A 152 16.23 5.02 8.25
N SER A 153 15.94 6.22 7.73
CA SER A 153 15.25 6.42 6.46
C SER A 153 16.22 6.14 5.31
N ILE A 154 16.07 4.99 4.65
CA ILE A 154 16.82 4.64 3.44
C ILE A 154 16.17 5.38 2.26
N LYS A 155 16.85 6.43 1.79
CA LYS A 155 16.52 7.09 0.52
C LYS A 155 17.12 6.27 -0.61
N TYR A 156 16.27 5.67 -1.44
CA TYR A 156 16.68 5.17 -2.75
C TYR A 156 16.70 6.33 -3.74
N SER A 157 17.90 6.71 -4.19
CA SER A 157 18.10 7.52 -5.39
C SER A 157 18.10 6.59 -6.59
N ILE A 158 17.17 6.80 -7.52
CA ILE A 158 17.18 6.19 -8.84
C ILE A 158 17.73 7.26 -9.80
N GLN A 159 18.87 6.95 -10.42
CA GLN A 159 19.43 7.66 -11.59
C GLN A 159 18.80 7.14 -12.87
#